data_AF-O95968-F1
#
_entry.id   AF-O95968-F1
#
_cell.length_a   1.000
_cell.length_b   1.000
_cell.length_c   1.000
_cell.angle_alpha   90.00
_cell.angle_beta   90.00
_cell.angle_gamma   90.00
#
_symmetry.space_group_name_H-M   'P 1'
#
loop_
_entity.id
_entity.type
_entity.pdbx_description
1 polymer ?
#
loop_
_entity_poly.entity_id
_entity_poly.type
_entity_poly.pdbx_seq_one_letter_code
_entity_poly.pdbx_strand_id
1 'polypeptide(L)'
;MRLSVCLLLLTLALCCYRANAVVCQALGSEITGFLLAGKPVFKFQLAKFKAPLEAVAAKMEVKKCVDTMAYEKRVLITKTLGKIAEKCDR
;
A
#
# COMPACT_ATOMS: atom_id res chain seq x y z
N MET A 1 15.50 25.57 -31.30
CA MET A 1 14.37 25.12 -30.45
C MET A 1 14.06 23.61 -30.52
N ARG A 2 14.73 22.79 -31.37
CA ARG A 2 14.43 21.33 -31.48
C ARG A 2 15.01 20.46 -30.34
N LEU A 3 16.17 20.81 -29.78
CA LEU A 3 16.81 20.04 -28.70
C LEU A 3 15.98 19.96 -27.41
N SER A 4 15.23 21.01 -27.08
CA SER A 4 14.39 21.05 -25.88
C SER A 4 13.30 19.98 -25.89
N VAL A 5 12.72 19.69 -27.06
CA VAL A 5 11.63 18.70 -27.18
C VAL A 5 12.16 17.28 -26.98
N CYS A 6 13.31 16.95 -27.57
CA CYS A 6 13.95 15.64 -27.39
C CYS A 6 14.34 15.38 -25.93
N LEU A 7 14.89 16.40 -25.24
CA LEU A 7 15.23 16.30 -23.82
C LEU A 7 13.99 16.07 -22.95
N LEU A 8 12.90 16.81 -23.20
CA LEU A 8 11.64 16.63 -22.50
C LEU A 8 11.07 15.22 -22.67
N LEU A 9 11.11 14.67 -23.90
CA LEU A 9 10.65 13.31 -24.18
C LEU A 9 11.50 12.25 -23.51
N LEU A 10 12.83 12.41 -23.50
CA LEU A 10 13.74 11.50 -22.78
C LEU A 10 13.51 11.55 -21.28
N THR A 11 13.30 12.74 -20.70
CA THR A 11 12.95 12.86 -19.28
C THR A 11 11.59 12.24 -18.98
N LEU A 12 10.59 12.41 -19.85
CA LEU A 12 9.28 11.77 -19.70
C LEU A 12 9.42 10.24 -19.74
N ALA A 13 10.17 9.72 -20.71
CA ALA A 13 10.42 8.29 -20.84
C ALA A 13 11.14 7.72 -19.61
N LEU A 14 12.17 8.40 -19.10
CA LEU A 14 12.90 7.98 -17.90
C LEU A 14 12.07 8.12 -16.61
N CYS A 15 11.26 9.17 -16.48
CA CYS A 15 10.35 9.35 -15.36
C CYS A 15 9.23 8.29 -15.35
N CYS A 16 8.67 7.97 -16.52
CA CYS A 16 7.66 6.93 -16.65
C CYS A 16 8.25 5.52 -16.56
N TYR A 17 9.51 5.32 -16.95
CA TYR A 17 10.20 4.02 -16.81
C TYR A 17 10.40 3.62 -15.34
N ARG A 18 10.52 4.59 -14.43
CA ARG A 18 10.60 4.33 -12.99
C ARG A 18 9.25 4.06 -12.33
N ALA A 19 8.13 4.29 -13.02
CA ALA A 19 6.81 3.92 -12.52
C ALA A 19 6.59 2.41 -12.74
N ASN A 20 7.35 1.58 -12.02
CA ASN A 20 6.98 0.19 -11.85
C ASN A 20 5.80 0.13 -10.88
N ALA A 21 4.85 -0.78 -11.13
CA ALA A 21 3.73 -0.96 -10.20
C ALA A 21 4.11 -1.91 -9.04
N VAL A 22 5.40 -1.93 -8.69
CA VAL A 22 5.94 -2.62 -7.51
C VAL A 22 5.30 -2.00 -6.27
N VAL A 23 4.64 -2.84 -5.48
CA VAL A 23 4.04 -2.39 -4.22
C VAL A 23 5.14 -2.01 -3.23
N CYS A 24 5.07 -0.78 -2.68
CA CYS A 24 5.97 -0.36 -1.61
C CYS A 24 5.90 -1.35 -0.44
N GLN A 25 7.04 -1.89 0.00
CA GLN A 25 7.10 -2.89 1.07
C GLN A 25 6.40 -2.41 2.37
N ALA A 26 6.55 -1.12 2.71
CA ALA A 26 5.90 -0.54 3.89
C ALA A 26 4.37 -0.57 3.80
N LEU A 27 3.83 -0.31 2.60
CA LEU A 27 2.40 -0.36 2.27
C LEU A 27 1.90 -1.81 2.25
N GLY A 28 2.60 -2.72 1.59
CA GLY A 28 2.23 -4.15 1.56
C GLY A 28 2.16 -4.76 2.97
N SER A 29 3.14 -4.42 3.82
CA SER A 29 3.14 -4.82 5.24
C SER A 29 1.99 -4.19 6.03
N GLU A 30 1.67 -2.91 5.78
CA GLU A 30 0.54 -2.23 6.44
C GLU A 30 -0.80 -2.86 6.06
N ILE A 31 -1.06 -3.10 4.78
CA ILE A 31 -2.29 -3.73 4.28
C ILE A 31 -2.45 -5.13 4.87
N THR A 32 -1.38 -5.92 4.86
CA THR A 32 -1.39 -7.29 5.41
C THR A 32 -1.68 -7.26 6.91
N GLY A 33 -1.02 -6.37 7.66
CA GLY A 33 -1.26 -6.19 9.09
C GLY A 33 -2.66 -5.66 9.40
N PHE A 34 -3.18 -4.76 8.57
CA PHE A 34 -4.53 -4.22 8.71
C PHE A 34 -5.58 -5.33 8.62
N LEU A 35 -5.45 -6.22 7.65
CA LEU A 35 -6.35 -7.35 7.42
C LEU A 35 -6.19 -8.47 8.46
N LEU A 36 -4.95 -8.84 8.80
CA LEU A 36 -4.67 -10.09 9.52
C LEU A 36 -4.21 -9.93 10.97
N ALA A 37 -3.51 -8.83 11.31
CA ALA A 37 -2.96 -8.65 12.65
C ALA A 37 -4.03 -8.18 13.64
N GLY A 38 -3.85 -8.50 14.93
CA GLY A 38 -4.68 -7.93 16.00
C GLY A 38 -4.47 -6.41 16.15
N LYS A 39 -5.44 -5.72 16.74
CA LYS A 39 -5.39 -4.26 16.99
C LYS A 39 -4.10 -3.75 17.65
N PRO A 40 -3.55 -4.36 18.73
CA PRO A 40 -2.32 -3.84 19.35
C PRO A 40 -1.11 -3.95 18.42
N VAL A 41 -0.98 -5.08 17.71
CA VAL A 41 0.11 -5.32 16.75
C VAL A 41 0.01 -4.34 15.58
N PHE A 42 -1.18 -4.16 15.02
CA PHE A 42 -1.38 -3.21 13.92
C PHE A 42 -1.12 -1.77 14.34
N LYS A 43 -1.57 -1.36 15.54
CA LYS A 43 -1.28 -0.01 16.07
C LYS A 43 0.22 0.22 16.24
N PHE A 44 0.96 -0.80 16.69
CA PHE A 44 2.43 -0.74 16.74
C PHE A 44 3.04 -0.60 15.35
N GLN A 45 2.54 -1.33 14.35
CA GLN A 45 2.99 -1.19 12.96
C GLN A 45 2.72 0.21 12.40
N LEU A 46 1.62 0.87 12.78
CA LEU A 46 1.33 2.24 12.34
C LEU A 46 2.35 3.27 12.86
N ALA A 47 3.00 3.02 14.00
CA ALA A 47 3.97 3.96 14.59
C ALA A 47 5.13 4.28 13.65
N LYS A 48 5.49 3.35 12.73
CA LYS A 48 6.56 3.55 11.74
C LYS A 48 6.32 4.72 10.79
N PHE A 49 5.06 5.10 10.56
CA PHE A 49 4.70 6.17 9.64
C PHE A 49 4.72 7.57 10.26
N LYS A 50 4.86 7.69 11.60
CA LYS A 50 4.84 8.97 12.32
C LYS A 50 3.65 9.87 11.92
N ALA A 51 2.50 9.27 11.66
CA ALA A 51 1.31 9.97 11.22
C ALA A 51 0.67 10.80 12.36
N PRO A 52 -0.10 11.85 12.04
CA PRO A 52 -0.90 12.56 13.03
C PRO A 52 -1.81 11.61 13.81
N LEU A 53 -2.05 11.91 15.09
CA LEU A 53 -2.87 11.07 15.97
C LEU A 53 -4.29 10.86 15.42
N GLU A 54 -4.85 11.89 14.75
CA GLU A 54 -6.15 11.83 14.09
C GLU A 54 -6.19 10.77 12.98
N ALA A 55 -5.15 10.71 12.13
CA ALA A 55 -5.06 9.72 11.06
C ALA A 55 -4.91 8.30 11.62
N VAL A 56 -4.16 8.14 12.71
CA VAL A 56 -4.06 6.84 13.42
C VAL A 56 -5.42 6.45 13.99
N ALA A 57 -6.14 7.37 14.64
CA ALA A 57 -7.45 7.10 15.21
C ALA A 57 -8.47 6.71 14.12
N ALA A 58 -8.51 7.44 13.01
CA ALA A 58 -9.37 7.14 11.87
C ALA A 58 -9.07 5.75 11.29
N LYS A 59 -7.79 5.43 11.08
CA LYS A 59 -7.39 4.11 10.57
C LYS A 59 -7.76 2.98 11.54
N MET A 60 -7.61 3.22 12.85
CA MET A 60 -8.00 2.26 13.89
C MET A 60 -9.51 2.06 13.94
N GLU A 61 -10.32 3.09 13.63
CA GLU A 61 -11.77 2.96 13.52
C GLU A 61 -12.17 2.05 12.36
N VAL A 62 -11.58 2.23 11.18
CA VAL A 62 -11.82 1.34 10.03
C VAL A 62 -11.38 -0.10 10.37
N LYS A 63 -10.27 -0.26 11.10
CA LYS A 63 -9.85 -1.60 11.54
C LYS A 63 -10.90 -2.29 12.41
N LYS A 64 -11.62 -1.56 13.27
CA LYS A 64 -12.72 -2.16 14.06
C LYS A 64 -13.77 -2.79 13.16
N CYS A 65 -14.14 -2.12 12.07
CA CYS A 65 -15.08 -2.65 11.08
C CYS A 65 -14.52 -3.87 10.34
N VAL A 66 -13.26 -3.81 9.89
CA VAL A 66 -12.66 -4.96 9.21
C VAL A 66 -12.54 -6.17 10.14
N ASP A 67 -12.23 -5.96 11.42
CA ASP A 67 -12.10 -7.04 12.39
C ASP A 67 -13.44 -7.75 12.70
N THR A 68 -14.61 -7.20 12.34
CA THR A 68 -15.90 -7.92 12.43
C THR A 68 -16.09 -8.94 11.29
N MET A 69 -15.26 -8.89 10.25
CA MET A 69 -15.30 -9.85 9.15
C MET A 69 -14.70 -11.19 9.57
N ALA A 70 -15.35 -12.28 9.15
CA ALA A 70 -14.82 -13.64 9.27
C ALA A 70 -13.36 -13.72 8.79
N TYR A 71 -12.52 -14.40 9.56
CA TYR A 71 -11.08 -14.44 9.32
C TYR A 71 -10.74 -15.01 7.94
N GLU A 72 -11.49 -16.01 7.49
CA GLU A 72 -11.34 -16.67 6.19
C GLU A 72 -11.55 -15.68 5.03
N LYS A 73 -12.49 -14.75 5.18
CA LYS A 73 -12.75 -13.70 4.18
C LYS A 73 -11.60 -12.68 4.14
N ARG A 74 -11.05 -12.31 5.30
CA ARG A 74 -9.86 -11.42 5.38
C ARG A 74 -8.63 -12.07 4.75
N VAL A 75 -8.43 -13.37 4.99
CA VAL A 75 -7.38 -14.17 4.33
C VAL A 75 -7.60 -14.22 2.81
N LEU A 76 -8.82 -14.43 2.35
CA LEU A 76 -9.14 -14.44 0.93
C LEU A 76 -8.84 -13.09 0.26
N ILE A 77 -9.22 -11.97 0.89
CA ILE A 77 -8.89 -10.62 0.40
C ILE A 77 -7.37 -10.43 0.33
N THR A 78 -6.64 -10.81 1.38
CA THR A 78 -5.17 -10.70 1.41
C THR A 78 -4.52 -11.48 0.25
N LYS A 79 -4.97 -12.71 -0.01
CA LYS A 79 -4.50 -13.52 -1.15
C LYS A 79 -4.81 -12.88 -2.49
N THR A 80 -6.01 -12.31 -2.65
CA THR A 80 -6.40 -11.60 -3.87
C THR A 80 -5.53 -10.37 -4.11
N LEU A 81 -5.23 -9.59 -3.08
CA LEU A 81 -4.32 -8.45 -3.17
C LEU A 81 -2.90 -8.88 -3.56
N GLY A 82 -2.41 -10.00 -3.02
CA GLY A 82 -1.12 -10.59 -3.42
C GLY A 82 -1.08 -10.92 -4.92
N LYS A 83 -2.13 -11.56 -5.45
CA LYS A 83 -2.25 -11.85 -6.89
C LYS A 83 -2.29 -10.59 -7.76
N ILE A 84 -2.90 -9.50 -7.28
CA ILE A 84 -2.91 -8.21 -7.98
C ILE A 84 -1.50 -7.63 -8.00
N ALA A 85 -0.81 -7.60 -6.85
CA ALA A 85 0.55 -7.10 -6.75
C ALA A 85 1.51 -7.85 -7.70
N GLU A 86 1.45 -9.18 -7.73
CA GLU A 86 2.26 -10.01 -8.64
C GLU A 86 1.97 -9.73 -10.13
N LYS A 87 0.72 -9.42 -10.47
CA LYS A 87 0.35 -9.07 -11.85
C LYS A 87 0.77 -7.66 -12.25
N CYS A 88 0.87 -6.74 -11.30
CA CYS A 88 1.29 -5.36 -11.55
C CYS A 88 2.81 -5.20 -11.55
N ASP A 89 3.54 -6.07 -10.85
CA ASP A 89 5.00 -6.10 -10.83
C ASP A 89 5.61 -6.62 -12.14
N ARG A 90 4.85 -7.45 -12.88
CA ARG A 90 5.21 -7.96 -14.21
C ARG A 90 4.75 -7.04 -15.33
#